data_AF-A0A3D1V7K7-F1
#
_entry.id   AF-A0A3D1V7K7-F1
#
_cell.length_a   1.000
_cell.length_b   1.000
_cell.length_c   1.000
_cell.angle_alpha   90.00
_cell.angle_beta   90.00
_cell.angle_gamma   90.00
#
_symmetry.space_group_name_H-M   'P 1'
#
loop_
_entity.id
_entity.type
_entity.pdbx_description
1 polymer ?
#
loop_
_entity_poly.entity_id
_entity_poly.type
_entity_poly.pdbx_seq_one_letter_code
_entity_poly.pdbx_strand_id
1 'polypeptide(L)' 'MHIDDLRPAPGAFKPRKRVGRGHGSGHVKTSGRGQKGQGSRSGGSVRPGFEGGQNPIYRRMPYKRGFTNIFRTEYEILNL' A
#
# COMPACT_ATOMS: atom_id res chain seq x y z
N MET A 1 -29.24 -22.92 -14.01
CA MET A 1 -28.77 -22.03 -12.93
C MET A 1 -29.74 -20.88 -12.83
N HIS A 2 -30.46 -20.79 -11.71
CA HIS A 2 -31.31 -19.63 -11.42
C HIS A 2 -30.48 -18.58 -10.68
N ILE A 3 -30.96 -17.34 -10.66
CA ILE A 3 -30.22 -16.23 -10.05
C ILE A 3 -29.98 -16.46 -8.55
N ASP A 4 -30.86 -17.24 -7.91
CA ASP A 4 -30.87 -17.53 -6.48
C ASP A 4 -29.83 -18.60 -6.06
N ASP A 5 -29.35 -19.41 -7.00
CA ASP A 5 -28.42 -20.52 -6.74
C ASP A 5 -26.95 -20.15 -6.94
N LEU A 6 -26.67 -18.89 -7.31
CA LEU A 6 -25.32 -18.42 -7.60
C LEU A 6 -24.49 -18.37 -6.32
N ARG A 7 -23.51 -19.28 -6.23
CA ARG A 7 -22.53 -19.31 -5.14
C ARG A 7 -21.12 -19.05 -5.68
N PRO A 8 -20.34 -18.17 -5.04
CA PRO A 8 -18.97 -17.95 -5.44
C PRO A 8 -18.09 -19.16 -5.09
N ALA A 9 -16.96 -19.29 -5.78
CA ALA A 9 -15.95 -20.29 -5.43
C ALA A 9 -15.49 -20.10 -3.97
N PRO A 10 -15.18 -21.18 -3.23
CA PRO A 10 -14.72 -21.08 -1.86
C PRO A 10 -13.45 -20.23 -1.78
N GLY A 11 -13.46 -19.22 -0.91
CA GLY A 11 -12.35 -18.28 -0.74
C GLY A 11 -12.27 -17.15 -1.76
N ALA A 12 -13.20 -17.06 -2.72
CA ALA A 12 -13.26 -15.95 -3.67
C ALA A 12 -13.43 -14.58 -2.98
N PHE A 13 -14.03 -14.55 -1.79
CA PHE A 13 -14.24 -13.32 -1.02
C PHE A 13 -13.74 -13.45 0.42
N LYS A 14 -13.01 -12.43 0.87
CA LYS A 14 -12.59 -12.28 2.28
C LYS A 14 -13.42 -11.18 2.94
N PRO A 15 -13.88 -11.36 4.20
CA PRO A 15 -14.64 -10.34 4.90
C PRO A 15 -13.77 -9.10 5.17
N ARG A 16 -14.35 -7.91 5.00
CA ARG A 16 -13.64 -6.64 5.25
C ARG A 16 -13.37 -6.46 6.75
N LYS A 17 -12.20 -5.94 7.09
CA LYS A 17 -11.86 -5.57 8.46
C LYS A 17 -12.66 -4.34 8.90
N ARG A 18 -13.45 -4.46 9.96
CA ARG A 18 -14.22 -3.36 10.57
C ARG A 18 -13.61 -2.98 11.92
N VAL A 19 -12.93 -1.84 11.97
CA VAL A 19 -12.27 -1.35 13.19
C VAL A 19 -13.22 -0.53 14.07
N GLY A 20 -12.97 -0.49 15.38
CA GLY A 20 -13.76 0.31 16.31
C GLY A 20 -15.21 -0.16 16.48
N ARG A 21 -15.46 -1.48 16.46
CA ARG A 21 -16.80 -2.08 16.59
C ARG A 21 -16.84 -3.09 17.75
N GLY A 22 -16.54 -2.62 18.97
CA GLY A 22 -16.62 -3.41 20.20
C GLY A 22 -15.43 -4.36 20.44
N HIS A 23 -15.29 -4.82 21.69
CA HIS A 23 -14.14 -5.60 22.14
C HIS A 23 -13.96 -6.95 21.44
N GLY A 24 -15.05 -7.65 21.13
CA GLY A 24 -15.01 -8.93 20.41
C GLY A 24 -14.42 -8.84 18.98
N SER A 25 -14.30 -7.64 18.41
CA SER A 25 -13.67 -7.45 17.09
C SER A 25 -12.14 -7.52 17.13
N GLY A 26 -11.50 -7.47 18.30
CA GLY A 26 -10.04 -7.42 18.46
C GLY A 26 -9.40 -6.09 18.02
N HIS A 27 -10.17 -5.17 17.45
CA HIS A 27 -9.70 -3.91 16.85
C HIS A 27 -10.39 -2.70 17.47
N VAL A 28 -10.66 -2.76 18.78
CA VAL A 28 -11.36 -1.72 19.54
C VAL A 28 -10.38 -0.70 20.13
N LYS A 29 -10.91 0.39 20.71
CA LYS A 29 -10.21 1.48 21.42
C LYS A 29 -9.27 2.29 20.52
N THR A 30 -8.17 1.70 20.07
CA THR A 30 -7.17 2.35 19.21
C THR A 30 -7.40 2.10 17.73
N SER A 31 -8.41 1.28 17.38
CA SER A 31 -8.66 0.87 15.99
C SER A 31 -7.42 0.26 15.30
N GLY A 32 -6.52 -0.36 16.09
CA GLY A 32 -5.25 -0.91 15.61
C GLY A 32 -4.13 0.11 15.40
N ARG A 33 -4.32 1.39 15.77
CA ARG A 33 -3.33 2.47 15.59
C ARG A 33 -2.40 2.70 16.80
N GLY A 34 -2.58 1.96 17.89
CA GLY A 34 -1.83 2.18 19.14
C GLY A 34 -2.26 3.45 19.91
N GLN A 35 -1.46 3.87 20.88
CA GLN A 35 -1.73 5.03 21.73
C GLN A 35 -0.85 6.22 21.33
N LYS A 36 -1.47 7.37 21.06
CA LYS A 36 -0.80 8.65 20.73
C LYS A 36 0.16 8.55 19.51
N GLY A 37 0.98 9.57 19.31
CA GLY A 37 1.92 9.68 18.19
C GLY A 37 1.31 10.31 16.94
N GLN A 38 2.16 10.78 16.02
CA GLN A 38 1.72 11.39 14.76
C GLN A 38 0.86 10.40 13.95
N GLY A 39 1.31 9.13 13.84
CA GLY A 39 0.63 8.04 13.12
C GLY A 39 -0.77 7.67 13.62
N SER A 40 -1.14 8.04 14.85
CA SER A 40 -2.47 7.76 15.39
C SER A 40 -3.51 8.85 15.08
N ARG A 41 -3.06 10.03 14.62
CA ARG A 41 -3.92 11.20 14.37
C ARG A 41 -4.55 11.13 12.98
N SER A 42 -5.70 11.79 12.81
CA SER A 42 -6.28 11.97 11.48
C SER A 42 -5.35 12.80 10.61
N GLY A 43 -5.04 12.33 9.40
CA GLY A 43 -4.05 12.97 8.51
C GLY A 43 -2.61 12.93 9.01
N GLY A 44 -2.34 12.25 10.13
CA GLY A 44 -1.02 12.15 10.73
C GLY A 44 -0.17 11.09 10.03
N SER A 45 0.35 11.42 8.86
CA SER A 45 1.37 10.62 8.18
C SER A 45 2.54 11.51 7.80
N VAL A 46 3.72 10.93 7.77
CA VAL A 46 4.86 11.58 7.14
C VAL A 46 4.77 11.41 5.62
N ARG A 47 5.36 12.36 4.89
CA ARG A 47 5.44 12.31 3.42
C ARG A 47 6.26 11.08 3.01
N PRO A 48 5.93 10.40 1.89
CA PRO A 48 6.79 9.33 1.37
C PRO A 48 8.23 9.81 1.20
N GLY A 49 9.19 9.05 1.72
CA GLY A 49 10.62 9.38 1.68
C GLY A 49 11.10 10.36 2.77
N PHE A 50 10.26 10.76 3.72
CA PHE A 50 10.72 11.53 4.89
C PHE A 50 11.38 10.61 5.92
N GLU A 51 12.66 10.88 6.24
CA GLU A 51 13.48 10.07 7.16
C GLU A 51 13.71 10.79 8.52
N GLY A 52 12.75 11.59 9.00
CA GLY A 52 12.82 12.16 10.36
C GLY A 52 13.77 13.36 10.53
N GLY A 53 14.23 13.99 9.44
CA GLY A 53 15.20 15.10 9.47
C GLY A 53 16.51 14.77 8.76
N GLN A 54 16.73 13.48 8.48
CA GLN A 54 17.82 13.02 7.63
C GLN A 54 17.61 13.44 6.16
N ASN A 55 18.69 13.76 5.44
CA ASN A 55 18.64 13.91 3.99
C ASN A 55 18.15 12.59 3.36
N PRO A 56 17.01 12.56 2.66
CA PRO A 56 16.45 11.32 2.16
C PRO A 56 17.36 10.58 1.18
N ILE A 57 17.24 9.26 1.11
CA ILE A 57 18.02 8.40 0.19
C ILE A 57 17.97 8.90 -1.26
N TYR A 58 16.80 9.34 -1.75
CA TYR A 58 16.65 9.84 -3.13
C TYR A 58 17.39 11.17 -3.40
N ARG A 59 17.83 11.88 -2.36
CA ARG A 59 18.71 13.05 -2.46
C ARG A 59 20.18 12.71 -2.25
N ARG A 60 20.47 11.66 -1.47
CA ARG A 60 21.83 11.17 -1.21
C ARG A 60 22.40 10.40 -2.39
N MET A 61 21.56 9.61 -3.05
CA MET A 61 21.97 8.82 -4.20
C MET A 61 22.22 9.76 -5.39
N PRO A 62 23.22 9.47 -6.26
CA PRO A 62 23.38 10.22 -7.50
C PRO A 62 22.07 10.23 -8.29
N TYR A 63 21.56 11.44 -8.53
CA TYR A 63 20.23 11.69 -9.09
C TYR A 63 20.05 11.11 -10.50
N LYS A 64 21.15 10.83 -11.20
CA LYS A 64 21.14 10.31 -12.57
C LYS A 64 21.59 8.86 -12.58
N ARG A 65 20.63 7.92 -12.67
CA ARG A 65 20.90 6.48 -12.91
C ARG A 65 21.25 6.16 -14.37
N GLY A 66 21.37 7.18 -15.22
CA GLY A 66 21.64 7.06 -16.66
C GLY A 66 20.98 8.19 -17.46
N PHE A 67 20.82 7.99 -18.75
CA PHE A 67 20.07 8.86 -19.66
C PHE A 67 19.11 8.01 -20.51
N THR A 68 17.97 8.59 -20.91
CA THR A 68 17.05 7.96 -21.86
C THR A 68 17.55 8.24 -23.28
N ASN A 69 18.04 7.22 -23.98
CA ASN A 69 18.44 7.35 -25.38
C ASN A 69 17.20 7.29 -26.30
N ILE A 70 16.82 8.41 -26.91
CA ILE A 70 15.70 8.49 -27.87
C ILE A 70 16.00 7.80 -29.21
N PHE A 71 17.27 7.46 -29.48
CA PHE A 71 17.72 6.80 -30.70
C PHE A 71 17.97 5.30 -30.50
N ARG A 72 17.45 4.72 -29.41
CA ARG A 72 17.58 3.29 -29.16
C ARG A 72 16.75 2.50 -30.20
N THR A 73 17.38 1.54 -30.85
CA THR A 73 16.67 0.54 -31.66
C THR A 73 15.76 -0.30 -30.77
N GLU A 74 14.45 -0.27 -31.04
CA GLU A 74 13.46 -1.11 -30.37
C GLU A 74 13.43 -2.49 -31.03
N TYR A 75 13.51 -3.53 -30.20
CA TYR A 75 13.39 -4.92 -30.65
C TYR A 75 12.11 -5.50 -30.04
N GLU A 76 11.32 -6.18 -30.85
CA GLU A 76 10.19 -6.97 -30.36
C GLU A 76 10.74 -8.29 -29.83
N ILE A 77 10.35 -8.65 -28.60
CA ILE A 77 10.80 -9.88 -27.96
C ILE A 77 9.96 -11.03 -28.55
N LEU A 78 10.51 -11.75 -29.54
CA LEU A 78 9.88 -12.95 -30.08
C LEU A 78 10.39 -14.18 -29.34
N ASN A 79 9.48 -14.90 -28.67
CA ASN A 79 9.70 -16.05 -27.80
C ASN A 79 10.55 -15.76 -26.55
N LEU A 80 9.85 -15.59 -25.42
CA LEU A 80 10.40 -15.76 -24.07
C LEU A 80 10.05 -17.16 -23.56
#